data_AF-A0A7S0C7J0-F1
#
_entry.id   AF-A0A7S0C7J0-F1
#
_cell.length_a   1.000
_cell.length_b   1.000
_cell.length_c   1.000
_cell.angle_alpha   90.00
_cell.angle_beta   90.00
_cell.angle_gamma   90.00
#
_symmetry.space_group_name_H-M   'P 1'
#
loop_
_entity.id
_entity.type
_entity.pdbx_description
1 polymer ?
#
loop_
_entity_poly.entity_id
_entity_poly.type
_entity_poly.pdbx_seq_one_letter_code
_entity_poly.pdbx_strand_id
1 'polypeptide(L)'
;IGTPSVGREMISHLNLDNGQDFIYADPENALYDDLDLNRGVATTFFSPATPFAFRDKIFGADYKGGSYNFSELFEVLGKWNKAVYVPPKQEQAFNQGGTFIFDGDKTLFTHYDEATAAHADLETVVQLAMDAASGD
;
A
#
# COMPACT_ATOMS: atom_id res chain seq x y z
N ILE A 1 -1.64 -0.24 9.26
CA ILE A 1 -1.67 1.04 10.03
C ILE A 1 -2.57 0.83 11.25
N GLY A 2 -2.21 -0.16 12.08
CA GLY A 2 -3.16 -1.06 12.76
C GLY A 2 -4.03 -0.50 13.90
N THR A 3 -4.22 0.82 14.03
CA THR A 3 -5.22 1.39 14.94
C THR A 3 -5.86 2.66 14.34
N PRO A 4 -7.10 3.00 14.70
CA PRO A 4 -7.74 4.25 14.29
C PRO A 4 -6.92 5.49 14.62
N SER A 5 -6.30 5.57 15.81
CA SER A 5 -5.50 6.74 16.22
C SER A 5 -4.31 6.99 15.29
N VAL A 6 -3.58 5.94 14.92
CA VAL A 6 -2.44 6.04 13.98
C VAL A 6 -2.92 6.45 12.59
N GLY A 7 -4.07 5.93 12.13
CA GLY A 7 -4.68 6.37 10.87
C GLY A 7 -5.00 7.87 10.88
N ARG A 8 -5.56 8.39 11.99
CA ARG A 8 -5.87 9.83 12.10
C ARG A 8 -4.61 10.70 12.13
N GLU A 9 -3.57 10.25 12.84
CA GLU A 9 -2.27 10.91 12.86
C GLU A 9 -1.67 11.00 11.45
N MET A 10 -1.74 9.90 10.69
CA MET A 10 -1.29 9.86 9.30
C MET A 10 -2.05 10.87 8.43
N ILE A 11 -3.38 10.92 8.50
CA ILE A 11 -4.16 11.89 7.72
C ILE A 11 -3.81 13.32 8.10
N SER A 12 -3.66 13.62 9.39
CA SER A 12 -3.24 14.95 9.85
C SER A 12 -1.86 15.31 9.33
N HIS A 13 -0.93 14.36 9.34
CA HIS A 13 0.44 14.55 8.84
C HIS A 13 0.46 14.79 7.32
N LEU A 14 -0.40 14.12 6.57
CA LEU A 14 -0.52 14.25 5.12
C LEU A 14 -1.32 15.49 4.68
N ASN A 15 -1.97 16.21 5.60
CA ASN A 15 -2.83 17.37 5.34
C ASN A 15 -3.93 17.06 4.28
N LEU A 16 -4.57 15.89 4.40
CA LEU A 16 -5.64 15.51 3.49
C LEU A 16 -6.98 16.10 3.96
N ASP A 17 -7.52 17.03 3.18
CA ASP A 17 -8.82 17.65 3.41
C ASP A 17 -9.91 16.58 3.47
N ASN A 18 -10.73 16.61 4.53
CA ASN A 18 -11.78 15.62 4.81
C ASN A 18 -11.30 14.16 4.87
N GLY A 19 -9.98 13.91 4.93
CA GLY A 19 -9.44 12.55 4.90
C GLY A 19 -9.91 11.70 6.08
N GLN A 20 -10.26 12.33 7.21
CA GLN A 20 -10.80 11.69 8.41
C GLN A 20 -12.14 10.98 8.14
N ASP A 21 -12.93 11.46 7.20
CA ASP A 21 -14.24 10.90 6.85
C ASP A 21 -14.11 9.56 6.09
N PHE A 22 -12.92 9.28 5.56
CA PHE A 22 -12.62 8.11 4.73
C PHE A 22 -11.64 7.14 5.41
N ILE A 23 -11.35 7.30 6.71
CA ILE A 23 -10.53 6.35 7.45
C ILE A 23 -11.40 5.21 7.95
N TYR A 24 -11.23 4.05 7.34
CA TYR A 24 -11.70 2.77 7.87
C TYR A 24 -10.52 2.08 8.53
N ALA A 25 -10.54 2.06 9.85
CA ALA A 25 -9.49 1.41 10.64
C ALA A 25 -10.03 0.13 11.26
N ASP A 26 -9.11 -0.82 11.47
CA ASP A 26 -9.34 -2.10 12.13
C ASP A 26 -8.80 -2.02 13.56
N PRO A 27 -9.62 -1.67 14.57
CA PRO A 27 -9.15 -1.38 15.93
C PRO A 27 -8.58 -2.61 16.63
N GLU A 28 -9.15 -3.78 16.35
CA GLU A 28 -8.76 -5.06 16.95
C GLU A 28 -7.68 -5.77 16.12
N ASN A 29 -7.31 -5.21 14.96
CA ASN A 29 -6.38 -5.80 14.03
C ASN A 29 -6.82 -7.20 13.51
N ALA A 30 -8.12 -7.50 13.54
CA ALA A 30 -8.65 -8.80 13.18
C ALA A 30 -8.54 -9.08 11.67
N LEU A 31 -8.66 -8.04 10.84
CA LEU A 31 -8.66 -8.18 9.39
C LEU A 31 -7.32 -8.72 8.87
N TYR A 32 -6.21 -8.33 9.49
CA TYR A 32 -4.89 -8.85 9.11
C TYR A 32 -4.71 -10.34 9.43
N ASP A 33 -5.39 -10.84 10.47
CA ASP A 33 -5.38 -12.25 10.81
C ASP A 33 -6.28 -13.04 9.85
N ASP A 34 -7.44 -12.48 9.47
CA ASP A 34 -8.41 -13.12 8.57
C ASP A 34 -7.98 -13.13 7.09
N LEU A 35 -7.32 -12.04 6.62
CA LEU A 35 -6.85 -11.95 5.24
C LEU A 35 -5.69 -12.90 4.94
N ASP A 36 -4.96 -13.39 5.96
CA ASP A 36 -3.80 -14.29 5.82
C ASP A 36 -2.82 -13.87 4.69
N LEU A 37 -2.46 -12.58 4.68
CA LEU A 37 -1.58 -11.99 3.68
C LEU A 37 -0.23 -12.72 3.62
N ASN A 38 0.35 -12.78 2.43
CA ASN A 38 1.71 -13.32 2.23
C ASN A 38 2.70 -12.66 3.21
N ARG A 39 3.57 -13.47 3.83
CA ARG A 39 4.59 -13.00 4.78
C ARG A 39 5.98 -13.38 4.27
N GLY A 40 6.90 -12.41 4.18
CA GLY A 40 8.22 -12.70 3.62
C GLY A 40 9.30 -11.68 3.96
N VAL A 41 10.24 -12.07 4.84
CA VAL A 41 11.43 -11.26 5.19
C VAL A 41 12.40 -11.16 4.01
N ALA A 42 12.55 -12.23 3.23
CA ALA A 42 13.44 -12.25 2.06
C ALA A 42 12.96 -11.33 0.92
N THR A 43 11.65 -11.28 0.69
CA THR A 43 11.01 -10.50 -0.38
C THR A 43 10.85 -9.01 -0.05
N THR A 44 10.77 -8.67 1.25
CA THR A 44 10.59 -7.28 1.72
C THR A 44 11.90 -6.55 1.98
N PHE A 45 12.91 -7.22 2.56
CA PHE A 45 14.16 -6.57 2.98
C PHE A 45 15.42 -7.11 2.28
N PHE A 46 15.42 -8.31 1.71
CA PHE A 46 16.61 -8.93 1.09
C PHE A 46 16.50 -9.18 -0.41
N SER A 47 15.43 -8.72 -1.05
CA SER A 47 15.36 -8.75 -2.52
C SER A 47 16.36 -7.73 -3.05
N PRO A 48 17.38 -8.16 -3.81
CA PRO A 48 18.25 -7.22 -4.52
C PRO A 48 17.44 -6.33 -5.47
N ALA A 49 16.23 -6.75 -5.84
CA ALA A 49 15.33 -5.98 -6.69
C ALA A 49 14.89 -4.65 -6.05
N THR A 50 14.91 -4.46 -4.72
CA THR A 50 14.55 -3.14 -4.16
C THR A 50 15.69 -2.12 -4.41
N PRO A 51 16.96 -2.37 -4.00
CA PRO A 51 18.07 -1.50 -4.39
C PRO A 51 18.28 -1.42 -5.90
N PHE A 52 18.09 -2.52 -6.65
CA PHE A 52 18.23 -2.51 -8.11
C PHE A 52 17.07 -1.81 -8.81
N ALA A 53 15.82 -1.92 -8.37
CA ALA A 53 14.71 -1.15 -8.93
C ALA A 53 14.85 0.34 -8.60
N PHE A 54 15.34 0.69 -7.41
CA PHE A 54 15.75 2.06 -7.12
C PHE A 54 16.90 2.49 -8.02
N ARG A 55 17.97 1.69 -8.15
CA ARG A 55 19.12 1.99 -9.02
C ARG A 55 18.72 2.11 -10.50
N ASP A 56 17.88 1.24 -11.01
CA ASP A 56 17.45 1.20 -12.40
C ASP A 56 16.39 2.29 -12.66
N LYS A 57 15.58 2.69 -11.66
CA LYS A 57 14.76 3.92 -11.73
C LYS A 57 15.60 5.21 -11.66
N ILE A 58 16.69 5.20 -10.90
CA ILE A 58 17.55 6.38 -10.63
C ILE A 58 18.62 6.57 -11.71
N PHE A 59 19.12 5.47 -12.28
CA PHE A 59 20.29 5.44 -13.17
C PHE A 59 20.08 4.61 -14.46
N GLY A 60 18.96 3.90 -14.61
CA GLY A 60 18.68 3.07 -15.80
C GLY A 60 18.17 3.92 -16.96
N ALA A 61 18.80 3.78 -18.12
CA ALA A 61 18.53 4.58 -19.33
C ALA A 61 17.28 4.15 -20.13
N ASP A 62 16.56 3.09 -19.72
CA ASP A 62 15.57 2.40 -20.56
C ASP A 62 14.10 2.56 -20.11
N TYR A 63 13.77 3.49 -19.22
CA TYR A 63 12.36 3.80 -18.95
C TYR A 63 11.80 4.69 -20.07
N LYS A 64 11.01 4.11 -20.98
CA LYS A 64 10.25 4.79 -22.05
C LYS A 64 9.08 5.62 -21.50
N GLY A 65 9.32 6.45 -20.50
CA GLY A 65 8.28 7.28 -19.89
C GLY A 65 8.83 8.24 -18.84
N GLY A 66 9.45 9.34 -19.27
CA GLY A 66 9.71 10.54 -18.46
C GLY A 66 10.97 10.52 -17.58
N SER A 67 11.69 11.64 -17.57
CA SER A 67 12.78 11.93 -16.64
C SER A 67 12.26 11.89 -15.20
N TYR A 68 12.68 10.92 -14.40
CA TYR A 68 12.34 10.87 -12.98
C TYR A 68 12.85 12.14 -12.28
N ASN A 69 11.96 12.84 -11.56
CA ASN A 69 12.29 14.05 -10.84
C ASN A 69 12.80 13.68 -9.44
N PHE A 70 14.12 13.68 -9.25
CA PHE A 70 14.73 13.45 -7.94
C PHE A 70 14.21 14.39 -6.85
N SER A 71 13.80 15.61 -7.23
CA SER A 71 13.21 16.55 -6.29
C SER A 71 11.89 16.02 -5.73
N GLU A 72 11.04 15.39 -6.54
CA GLU A 72 9.77 14.81 -6.09
C GLU A 72 10.02 13.63 -5.15
N LEU A 73 10.99 12.76 -5.47
CA LEU A 73 11.35 11.66 -4.59
C LEU A 73 11.85 12.18 -3.22
N PHE A 74 12.77 13.15 -3.20
CA PHE A 74 13.26 13.72 -1.94
C PHE A 74 12.18 14.49 -1.17
N GLU A 75 11.26 15.15 -1.88
CA GLU A 75 10.11 15.79 -1.25
C GLU A 75 9.21 14.76 -0.56
N VAL A 76 8.89 13.65 -1.24
CA VAL A 76 8.10 12.56 -0.66
C VAL A 76 8.83 11.95 0.54
N LEU A 77 10.10 11.57 0.40
CA LEU A 77 10.89 11.01 1.52
C LEU A 77 10.99 11.99 2.71
N GLY A 78 11.09 13.29 2.42
CA GLY A 78 11.09 14.35 3.43
C GLY A 78 9.80 14.41 4.23
N LYS A 79 8.64 14.08 3.64
CA LYS A 79 7.37 13.96 4.37
C LYS A 79 7.41 12.78 5.36
N TRP A 80 8.10 11.69 5.05
CA TRP A 80 8.10 10.50 5.91
C TRP A 80 9.19 10.50 7.00
N ASN A 81 10.19 11.39 6.93
CA ASN A 81 11.33 11.37 7.86
C ASN A 81 10.99 11.63 9.34
N LYS A 82 9.84 12.28 9.62
CA LYS A 82 9.36 12.61 10.96
C LYS A 82 8.16 11.75 11.38
N ALA A 83 7.66 10.92 10.47
CA ALA A 83 6.46 10.12 10.67
C ALA A 83 6.86 8.65 10.83
N VAL A 84 6.76 8.14 12.05
CA VAL A 84 7.05 6.74 12.35
C VAL A 84 5.75 6.06 12.79
N TYR A 85 5.11 5.36 11.86
CA TYR A 85 3.88 4.60 12.12
C TYR A 85 4.24 3.14 12.39
N VAL A 86 4.39 2.79 13.67
CA VAL A 86 4.73 1.41 14.07
C VAL A 86 3.45 0.58 14.14
N PRO A 87 3.37 -0.57 13.44
CA PRO A 87 2.24 -1.49 13.57
C PRO A 87 2.18 -2.09 15.00
N PRO A 88 0.98 -2.42 15.50
CA PRO A 88 0.81 -2.96 16.86
C PRO A 88 1.46 -4.34 17.06
N LYS A 89 1.50 -5.19 16.01
CA LYS A 89 2.18 -6.49 16.04
C LYS A 89 3.44 -6.45 15.17
N GLN A 90 4.57 -6.98 15.67
CA GLN A 90 5.85 -6.96 14.95
C GLN A 90 5.81 -7.74 13.62
N GLU A 91 5.07 -8.85 13.55
CA GLU A 91 4.93 -9.64 12.33
C GLU A 91 4.33 -8.86 11.15
N GLN A 92 3.53 -7.83 11.42
CA GLN A 92 2.91 -7.00 10.38
C GLN A 92 3.93 -6.21 9.57
N ALA A 93 5.14 -6.00 10.09
CA ALA A 93 6.23 -5.38 9.34
C ALA A 93 6.67 -6.22 8.13
N PHE A 94 6.25 -7.50 8.07
CA PHE A 94 6.60 -8.43 7.00
C PHE A 94 5.41 -8.85 6.13
N ASN A 95 4.22 -8.30 6.39
CA ASN A 95 3.05 -8.54 5.57
C ASN A 95 3.25 -7.88 4.20
N GLN A 96 3.04 -8.65 3.14
CA GLN A 96 2.81 -8.10 1.80
C GLN A 96 1.43 -7.46 1.74
N GLY A 97 1.23 -6.58 0.77
CA GLY A 97 -0.06 -5.99 0.48
C GLY A 97 -0.99 -6.97 -0.24
N GLY A 98 -2.14 -6.43 -0.65
CA GLY A 98 -3.11 -7.12 -1.48
C GLY A 98 -4.29 -6.19 -1.75
N THR A 99 -5.08 -6.57 -2.75
CA THR A 99 -6.26 -5.83 -3.18
C THR A 99 -7.46 -6.76 -3.18
N PHE A 100 -8.54 -6.33 -2.55
CA PHE A 100 -9.73 -7.14 -2.34
C PHE A 100 -10.96 -6.31 -2.67
N ILE A 101 -11.92 -6.90 -3.39
CA ILE A 101 -13.23 -6.29 -3.66
C ILE A 101 -14.30 -7.21 -3.10
N PHE A 102 -15.16 -6.65 -2.25
CA PHE A 102 -16.28 -7.35 -1.62
C PHE A 102 -17.60 -6.67 -1.99
N ASP A 103 -18.62 -7.47 -2.25
CA ASP A 103 -20.04 -7.07 -2.31
C ASP A 103 -20.78 -7.80 -1.20
N GLY A 104 -20.96 -7.11 -0.07
CA GLY A 104 -21.48 -7.73 1.16
C GLY A 104 -20.59 -8.88 1.63
N ASP A 105 -21.14 -10.10 1.61
CA ASP A 105 -20.44 -11.34 1.98
C ASP A 105 -19.75 -12.03 0.80
N LYS A 106 -19.93 -11.52 -0.42
CA LYS A 106 -19.30 -12.08 -1.62
C LYS A 106 -17.96 -11.43 -1.87
N THR A 107 -16.97 -12.27 -2.15
CA THR A 107 -15.69 -11.82 -2.66
C THR A 107 -15.74 -11.78 -4.19
N LEU A 108 -15.61 -10.60 -4.78
CA LEU A 108 -15.65 -10.39 -6.22
C LEU A 108 -14.26 -10.45 -6.85
N PHE A 109 -13.25 -10.01 -6.10
CA PHE A 109 -11.86 -10.01 -6.54
C PHE A 109 -10.91 -10.17 -5.37
N THR A 110 -9.85 -10.96 -5.56
CA THR A 110 -8.73 -11.05 -4.63
C THR A 110 -7.43 -11.04 -5.40
N HIS A 111 -6.52 -10.20 -4.96
CA HIS A 111 -5.12 -10.23 -5.37
C HIS A 111 -4.25 -10.14 -4.13
N TYR A 112 -3.38 -11.11 -3.97
CA TYR A 112 -2.36 -11.08 -2.93
C TYR A 112 -1.06 -10.64 -3.58
N ASP A 113 -0.40 -9.62 -3.03
CA ASP A 113 0.87 -9.19 -3.58
C ASP A 113 1.90 -10.31 -3.34
N GLU A 114 2.47 -10.85 -4.43
CA GLU A 114 3.48 -11.91 -4.37
C GLU A 114 4.82 -11.40 -3.79
N ALA A 115 5.07 -10.11 -3.96
CA ALA A 115 6.26 -9.40 -3.51
C ALA A 115 6.00 -7.89 -3.38
N THR A 116 6.92 -7.19 -2.72
CA THR A 116 6.95 -5.73 -2.71
C THR A 116 6.88 -5.18 -4.14
N ALA A 117 5.94 -4.26 -4.38
CA ALA A 117 5.66 -3.65 -5.69
C ALA A 117 4.97 -4.55 -6.74
N ALA A 118 4.55 -5.76 -6.41
CA ALA A 118 3.74 -6.64 -7.27
C ALA A 118 2.22 -6.40 -7.09
N HIS A 119 1.84 -5.13 -7.09
CA HIS A 119 0.47 -4.68 -6.83
C HIS A 119 -0.47 -5.01 -7.99
N ALA A 120 -1.77 -5.18 -7.69
CA ALA A 120 -2.80 -5.22 -8.71
C ALA A 120 -2.85 -3.90 -9.50
N ASP A 121 -3.27 -3.97 -10.76
CA ASP A 121 -3.47 -2.78 -11.59
C ASP A 121 -4.63 -1.93 -11.06
N LEU A 122 -4.34 -0.68 -10.70
CA LEU A 122 -5.29 0.18 -9.99
C LEU A 122 -6.47 0.58 -10.88
N GLU A 123 -6.24 0.85 -12.17
CA GLU A 123 -7.31 1.22 -13.10
C GLU A 123 -8.31 0.07 -13.26
N THR A 124 -7.80 -1.14 -13.46
CA THR A 124 -8.62 -2.36 -13.54
C THR A 124 -9.41 -2.59 -12.25
N VAL A 125 -8.76 -2.48 -11.09
CA VAL A 125 -9.41 -2.69 -9.79
C VAL A 125 -10.53 -1.69 -9.55
N VAL A 126 -10.28 -0.40 -9.82
CA VAL A 126 -11.28 0.65 -9.63
C VAL A 126 -12.45 0.45 -10.58
N GLN A 127 -12.19 0.11 -11.85
CA GLN A 127 -13.26 -0.17 -12.81
C GLN A 127 -14.12 -1.36 -12.35
N LEU A 128 -13.50 -2.47 -11.92
CA LEU A 128 -14.22 -3.63 -11.39
C LEU A 128 -15.09 -3.27 -10.18
N ALA A 129 -14.59 -2.43 -9.28
CA ALA A 129 -15.36 -1.97 -8.12
C ALA A 129 -16.54 -1.08 -8.54
N MET A 130 -16.37 -0.25 -9.56
CA MET A 130 -17.44 0.59 -10.09
C MET A 130 -18.54 -0.23 -10.77
N ASP A 131 -18.16 -1.20 -11.60
CA ASP A 131 -19.10 -2.09 -12.29
C ASP A 131 -19.93 -2.91 -11.28
N ALA A 132 -19.26 -3.43 -10.25
CA ALA A 132 -19.93 -4.12 -9.15
C ALA A 132 -20.93 -3.23 -8.40
N ALA A 133 -20.62 -1.94 -8.23
CA ALA A 133 -21.49 -0.98 -7.57
C ALA A 133 -22.66 -0.50 -8.46
N SER A 134 -22.51 -0.51 -9.78
CA SER A 134 -23.60 -0.17 -10.73
C SER A 134 -24.57 -1.34 -10.94
N GLY A 135 -24.18 -2.56 -10.57
CA GLY A 135 -25.01 -3.77 -10.71
C GLY A 135 -25.03 -4.34 -12.12
N ASP A 136 -23.99 -4.06 -12.92
CA ASP A 136 -23.78 -4.59 -14.27
C ASP A 136 -23.03 -5.94 -14.27
#